data_AF-A0A6G0TJX9-F1
#
_entry.id   AF-A0A6G0TJX9-F1
#
_cell.length_a   1.000
_cell.length_b   1.000
_cell.length_c   1.000
_cell.angle_alpha   90.00
_cell.angle_beta   90.00
_cell.angle_gamma   90.00
#
_symmetry.space_group_name_H-M   'P 1'
#
loop_
_entity.id
_entity.type
_entity.pdbx_description
1 polymer ?
#
loop_
_entity_poly.entity_id
_entity_poly.type
_entity_poly.pdbx_seq_one_letter_code
_entity_poly.pdbx_strand_id
1 'polypeptide(L)'
;MIKYDVIVFGLRFYVGCDMCQNWFHGSCVGITVQMSKRITEWYCPECKRSKDPEVLYCICRKPYDDQQFYICCDKCQDWFHGSCVGVLQCEGDKMDDYNCPRCMSNSEINFANLKPLNQQDNDDLLKLIKQIHSHKNAWPFMDPVDPHEAPDYYNVVKEPMDLNSIGKNVTDKTYKNLTEFIRDMIKVFDNCRYYNPRESQFYKCAEILEQFFVSKLKNLRDKFCEQYMKV
;
A
#
# COMPACT_ATOMS: atom_id res chain seq x y z
N MET A 1 -13.21 6.94 -27.94
CA MET A 1 -14.45 6.26 -28.37
C MET A 1 -15.35 6.13 -27.15
N ILE A 2 -16.51 6.78 -27.17
CA ILE A 2 -17.63 6.79 -26.18
C ILE A 2 -17.19 7.26 -24.77
N LYS A 3 -17.60 8.41 -24.22
CA LYS A 3 -18.91 8.61 -23.59
C LYS A 3 -19.14 10.09 -23.21
N TYR A 4 -19.73 10.87 -24.12
CA TYR A 4 -20.78 11.79 -23.69
C TYR A 4 -22.09 11.13 -24.07
N ASP A 5 -22.40 10.00 -23.44
CA ASP A 5 -23.78 9.53 -23.44
C ASP A 5 -24.52 10.52 -22.55
N VAL A 6 -25.03 11.57 -23.19
CA VAL A 6 -26.07 12.41 -22.65
C VAL A 6 -27.28 11.50 -22.52
N ILE A 7 -27.33 10.74 -21.43
CA ILE A 7 -28.45 9.87 -21.10
C ILE A 7 -29.58 10.81 -20.67
N VAL A 8 -30.35 11.30 -21.64
CA VAL A 8 -31.64 11.96 -21.38
C VAL A 8 -32.66 10.87 -21.10
N PHE A 9 -32.55 10.21 -19.94
CA PHE A 9 -33.68 9.46 -19.39
C PHE A 9 -34.60 10.47 -18.70
N GLY A 10 -35.48 11.09 -19.49
CA GLY A 10 -36.45 12.09 -19.02
C GLY A 10 -35.79 13.37 -18.49
N LEU A 11 -35.70 14.42 -19.31
CA LEU A 11 -35.38 15.82 -18.96
C LEU A 11 -34.13 16.13 -18.07
N ARG A 12 -33.39 15.15 -17.54
CA ARG A 12 -32.28 15.36 -16.61
C ARG A 12 -30.94 15.19 -17.31
N PHE A 13 -30.05 16.16 -17.09
CA PHE A 13 -28.70 16.22 -17.64
C PHE A 13 -27.68 15.68 -16.64
N TYR A 14 -26.75 14.86 -17.13
CA TYR A 14 -25.72 14.20 -16.33
C TYR A 14 -24.32 14.44 -16.90
N VAL A 15 -23.33 14.46 -16.01
CA VAL A 15 -21.91 14.58 -16.32
C VAL A 15 -21.16 13.44 -15.63
N GLY A 16 -20.29 12.75 -16.38
CA GLY A 16 -19.43 11.70 -15.85
C GLY A 16 -18.14 12.29 -15.28
N CYS A 17 -17.68 11.76 -14.14
CA CYS A 17 -16.36 12.05 -13.59
C CYS A 17 -15.30 11.19 -14.29
N ASP A 18 -14.24 11.80 -14.82
CA ASP A 18 -13.16 11.10 -15.54
C ASP A 18 -12.30 10.20 -14.63
N MET A 19 -12.37 10.38 -13.31
CA MET A 19 -11.63 9.57 -12.33
C MET A 19 -12.42 8.37 -11.83
N CYS A 20 -13.58 8.59 -11.19
CA CYS A 20 -14.36 7.51 -10.58
C CYS A 20 -15.39 6.87 -11.51
N GLN A 21 -15.54 7.39 -12.74
CA GLN A 21 -16.50 6.91 -13.74
C GLN A 21 -17.97 6.97 -13.32
N ASN A 22 -18.28 7.55 -12.15
CA ASN A 22 -19.63 7.80 -11.68
C ASN A 22 -20.28 8.98 -12.42
N TRP A 23 -21.61 8.99 -12.46
CA TRP A 23 -22.43 10.00 -13.14
C TRP A 23 -23.16 10.89 -12.14
N PHE A 24 -23.15 12.19 -12.40
CA PHE A 24 -23.69 13.20 -11.50
C PHE A 24 -24.69 14.09 -12.24
N HIS A 25 -25.76 14.52 -11.57
CA HIS A 25 -26.65 15.55 -12.13
C HIS A 25 -25.86 16.85 -12.33
N GLY A 26 -25.89 17.41 -13.54
CA GLY A 26 -25.15 18.64 -13.84
C GLY A 26 -25.50 19.77 -12.88
N SER A 27 -26.78 19.92 -12.50
CA SER A 27 -27.22 20.92 -11.52
C SER A 27 -26.65 20.71 -10.12
N CYS A 28 -26.46 19.47 -9.68
CA CYS A 28 -25.92 19.16 -8.35
C CYS A 28 -24.43 19.46 -8.25
N VAL A 29 -23.72 19.48 -9.39
CA VAL A 29 -22.27 19.74 -9.46
C VAL A 29 -21.93 21.04 -10.16
N GLY A 30 -22.91 21.91 -10.41
CA GLY A 30 -22.73 23.23 -10.99
C GLY A 30 -22.29 23.23 -12.46
N ILE A 31 -22.60 22.19 -13.23
CA ILE A 31 -22.26 22.09 -14.66
C ILE A 31 -23.52 22.17 -15.49
N THR A 32 -23.52 23.09 -16.45
CA THR A 32 -24.58 23.21 -17.46
C THR A 32 -24.20 22.46 -18.74
N VAL A 33 -25.20 22.21 -19.59
CA VAL A 33 -24.98 21.61 -20.92
C VAL A 33 -24.02 22.45 -21.79
N GLN A 34 -24.02 23.78 -21.62
CA GLN A 34 -23.10 24.64 -22.37
C GLN A 34 -21.66 24.54 -21.85
N MET A 35 -21.49 24.40 -20.53
CA MET A 35 -20.18 24.19 -19.92
C MET A 35 -19.60 22.83 -20.35
N SER A 36 -20.39 21.76 -20.33
CA SER A 36 -19.90 20.41 -20.68
C SER A 36 -19.40 20.31 -22.13
N LYS A 37 -19.91 21.12 -23.05
CA LYS A 37 -19.40 21.19 -24.43
C LYS A 37 -17.97 21.73 -24.53
N ARG A 38 -17.46 22.39 -23.49
CA ARG A 38 -16.12 23.00 -23.45
C ARG A 38 -15.17 22.30 -22.49
N ILE A 39 -15.68 21.43 -21.63
CA ILE A 39 -14.89 20.72 -20.63
C ILE A 39 -14.29 19.48 -21.30
N THR A 40 -12.96 19.35 -21.22
CA THR A 40 -12.22 18.18 -21.74
C THR A 40 -11.98 17.13 -20.67
N GLU A 41 -11.85 17.56 -19.42
CA GLU A 41 -11.75 16.70 -18.23
C GLU A 41 -12.52 17.33 -17.08
N TRP A 42 -13.27 16.51 -16.36
CA TRP A 42 -13.99 16.90 -15.16
C TRP A 42 -13.89 15.84 -14.06
N TYR A 43 -13.60 16.31 -12.86
CA TYR A 43 -13.58 15.50 -11.65
C TYR A 43 -14.70 15.94 -10.71
N CYS A 44 -15.42 14.99 -10.11
CA CYS A 44 -16.42 15.29 -9.09
C CYS A 44 -15.78 15.96 -7.86
N PRO A 45 -16.54 16.64 -6.99
CA PRO A 45 -15.97 17.33 -5.83
C PRO A 45 -15.09 16.44 -4.94
N GLU A 46 -15.46 15.16 -4.78
CA GLU A 46 -14.66 14.18 -4.04
C GLU A 46 -13.33 13.86 -4.75
N CYS A 47 -13.39 13.56 -6.06
CA CYS A 47 -12.19 13.32 -6.88
C CYS A 47 -11.31 14.57 -7.07
N LYS A 48 -11.89 15.78 -7.00
CA LYS A 48 -11.10 17.02 -6.96
C LYS A 48 -10.36 17.16 -5.65
N ARG A 49 -11.04 16.89 -4.53
CA ARG A 49 -10.45 16.92 -3.19
C ARG A 49 -9.32 15.90 -3.06
N SER A 50 -9.44 14.71 -3.65
CA SER A 50 -8.37 13.71 -3.64
C SER A 50 -7.15 14.11 -4.47
N LYS A 51 -7.26 15.05 -5.42
CA LYS A 51 -6.12 15.61 -6.16
C LYS A 51 -5.61 16.94 -5.60
N ASP A 52 -6.22 17.44 -4.53
CA ASP A 52 -5.79 18.67 -3.90
C ASP A 52 -4.50 18.41 -3.11
N PRO A 53 -3.35 19.02 -3.51
CA PRO A 53 -2.07 18.80 -2.83
C PRO A 53 -2.06 19.34 -1.39
N GLU A 54 -3.02 20.18 -1.00
CA GLU A 54 -3.15 20.67 0.37
C GLU A 54 -3.85 19.65 1.29
N VAL A 55 -4.56 18.68 0.73
CA VAL A 55 -5.24 17.63 1.50
C VAL A 55 -4.24 16.53 1.84
N LEU A 56 -3.87 16.47 3.12
CA LEU A 56 -2.87 15.53 3.64
C LEU A 56 -3.53 14.32 4.29
N TYR A 57 -3.11 13.14 3.87
CA TYR A 57 -3.56 11.85 4.35
C TYR A 57 -2.50 11.17 5.22
N CYS A 58 -2.90 10.08 5.85
CA CYS A 58 -2.05 9.19 6.62
C CYS A 58 -1.36 9.87 7.83
N ILE A 59 -0.70 9.07 8.65
CA ILE A 59 0.14 9.55 9.74
C ILE A 59 1.39 10.30 9.25
N CYS A 60 1.84 10.06 8.01
CA CYS A 60 3.00 10.74 7.42
C CYS A 60 2.70 12.09 6.76
N ARG A 61 1.42 12.50 6.72
CA ARG A 61 0.97 13.83 6.25
C ARG A 61 1.45 14.13 4.83
N LYS A 62 1.17 13.22 3.90
CA LYS A 62 1.45 13.38 2.46
C LYS A 62 0.15 13.51 1.67
N PRO A 63 0.16 14.17 0.50
CA PRO A 63 -0.95 14.16 -0.44
C PRO A 63 -1.26 12.74 -0.94
N TYR A 64 -2.43 12.57 -1.56
CA TYR A 64 -2.80 11.31 -2.18
C TYR A 64 -1.87 10.96 -3.36
N ASP A 65 -1.63 9.67 -3.53
CA ASP A 65 -0.76 9.09 -4.56
C ASP A 65 -1.43 7.82 -5.08
N ASP A 66 -1.83 7.79 -6.34
CA ASP A 66 -2.58 6.67 -6.93
C ASP A 66 -1.73 5.41 -7.15
N GLN A 67 -0.41 5.50 -6.96
CA GLN A 67 0.51 4.37 -7.04
C GLN A 67 0.72 3.66 -5.70
N GLN A 68 0.24 4.24 -4.60
CA GLN A 68 0.37 3.64 -3.27
C GLN A 68 -0.91 2.96 -2.81
N PHE A 69 -0.76 1.86 -2.08
CA PHE A 69 -1.89 1.21 -1.40
C PHE A 69 -2.32 2.01 -0.16
N TYR A 70 -3.61 2.31 -0.08
CA TYR A 70 -4.24 2.92 1.09
C TYR A 70 -5.33 2.02 1.67
N ILE A 71 -5.48 2.08 3.00
CA ILE A 71 -6.56 1.46 3.75
C ILE A 71 -7.33 2.55 4.52
N CYS A 72 -8.67 2.45 4.51
CA CYS A 72 -9.56 3.35 5.23
C CYS A 72 -9.79 2.84 6.66
N CYS A 73 -9.80 3.72 7.65
CA CYS A 73 -10.15 3.38 9.02
C CYS A 73 -11.66 3.50 9.27
N ASP A 74 -12.33 2.43 9.70
CA ASP A 74 -13.79 2.43 9.91
C ASP A 74 -14.26 3.37 11.03
N LYS A 75 -13.38 3.68 11.99
CA LYS A 75 -13.74 4.57 13.12
C LYS A 75 -13.59 6.06 12.81
N CYS A 76 -12.51 6.48 12.15
CA CYS A 76 -12.27 7.90 11.87
C CYS A 76 -12.43 8.29 10.40
N GLN A 77 -12.62 7.33 9.50
CA GLN A 77 -12.82 7.54 8.07
C GLN A 77 -11.62 8.24 7.37
N ASP A 78 -10.46 8.25 8.03
CA ASP A 78 -9.19 8.71 7.44
C ASP A 78 -8.52 7.58 6.65
N TRP A 79 -7.71 7.97 5.66
CA TRP A 79 -6.96 7.07 4.80
C TRP A 79 -5.49 6.98 5.21
N PHE A 80 -4.93 5.78 5.19
CA PHE A 80 -3.57 5.49 5.61
C PHE A 80 -2.84 4.67 4.55
N HIS A 81 -1.60 5.03 4.22
CA HIS A 81 -0.73 4.13 3.46
C HIS A 81 -0.58 2.82 4.21
N GLY A 82 -0.78 1.68 3.56
CA GLY A 82 -0.58 0.37 4.19
C GLY A 82 0.82 0.22 4.78
N SER A 83 1.84 0.71 4.08
CA SER A 83 3.24 0.76 4.52
C SER A 83 3.52 1.64 5.75
N CYS A 84 2.64 2.59 6.05
CA CYS A 84 2.74 3.43 7.25
C CYS A 84 2.09 2.78 8.47
N VAL A 85 1.15 1.86 8.27
CA VAL A 85 0.43 1.16 9.35
C VAL A 85 0.76 -0.34 9.44
N GLY A 86 1.67 -0.82 8.59
CA GLY A 86 2.13 -2.20 8.56
C GLY A 86 1.07 -3.16 8.05
N VAL A 87 0.30 -2.78 7.04
CA VAL A 87 -0.72 -3.61 6.39
C VAL A 87 -0.38 -3.73 4.91
N LEU A 88 -0.25 -4.96 4.40
CA LEU A 88 -0.06 -5.21 2.97
C LEU A 88 -1.40 -5.12 2.23
N GLN A 89 -1.36 -4.80 0.93
CA GLN A 89 -2.57 -4.73 0.10
C GLN A 89 -3.40 -6.01 0.18
N CYS A 90 -2.76 -7.17 -0.03
CA CYS A 90 -3.43 -8.47 0.01
C CYS A 90 -3.95 -8.88 1.40
N GLU A 91 -3.47 -8.23 2.47
CA GLU A 91 -4.08 -8.35 3.80
C GLU A 91 -5.32 -7.46 3.89
N GLY A 92 -5.22 -6.20 3.48
CA GLY A 92 -6.32 -5.24 3.48
C GLY A 92 -7.51 -5.68 2.63
N ASP A 93 -7.25 -6.30 1.47
CA ASP A 93 -8.29 -6.86 0.59
C ASP A 93 -9.13 -7.98 1.25
N LYS A 94 -8.64 -8.54 2.36
CA LYS A 94 -9.29 -9.61 3.13
C LYS A 94 -9.81 -9.16 4.49
N MET A 95 -9.63 -7.88 4.84
CA MET A 95 -10.13 -7.32 6.09
C MET A 95 -11.56 -6.84 5.90
N ASP A 96 -12.47 -7.27 6.78
CA ASP A 96 -13.84 -6.73 6.82
C ASP A 96 -13.85 -5.32 7.43
N ASP A 97 -13.12 -5.13 8.52
CA ASP A 97 -12.94 -3.86 9.21
C ASP A 97 -11.45 -3.61 9.51
N TYR A 98 -11.00 -2.36 9.35
CA TYR A 98 -9.69 -1.88 9.78
C TYR A 98 -9.81 -0.63 10.66
N ASN A 99 -9.07 -0.64 11.76
CA ASN A 99 -9.01 0.49 12.68
C ASN A 99 -7.57 0.94 12.89
N CYS A 100 -7.31 2.21 12.59
CA CYS A 100 -5.95 2.75 12.60
C CYS A 100 -5.35 2.82 14.01
N PRO A 101 -4.02 2.97 14.12
CA PRO A 101 -3.32 3.06 15.42
C PRO A 101 -3.82 4.17 16.36
N ARG A 102 -4.33 5.27 15.81
CA ARG A 102 -4.92 6.36 16.62
C ARG A 102 -6.29 6.00 17.18
N CYS A 103 -7.03 5.17 16.45
CA CYS A 103 -8.40 4.79 16.77
C CYS A 103 -8.46 3.61 17.73
N MET A 104 -7.57 2.63 17.56
CA MET A 104 -7.45 1.43 18.40
C MET A 104 -5.99 0.97 18.50
N SER A 105 -5.18 1.65 19.32
CA SER A 105 -3.78 1.26 19.54
C SER A 105 -3.60 -0.16 20.10
N ASN A 106 -4.61 -0.65 20.83
CA ASN A 106 -4.58 -1.93 21.53
C ASN A 106 -5.19 -3.09 20.73
N SER A 107 -5.58 -2.87 19.47
CA SER A 107 -5.94 -4.00 18.61
C SER A 107 -4.71 -4.89 18.38
N GLU A 108 -4.91 -6.19 18.21
CA GLU A 108 -3.81 -7.16 18.06
C GLU A 108 -2.84 -6.75 16.94
N ILE A 109 -3.37 -6.34 15.78
CA ILE A 109 -2.55 -5.90 14.65
C ILE A 109 -1.75 -4.63 14.96
N ASN A 110 -2.37 -3.60 15.56
CA ASN A 110 -1.68 -2.35 15.85
C ASN A 110 -0.64 -2.53 16.97
N PHE A 111 -0.98 -3.33 17.97
CA PHE A 111 -0.07 -3.69 19.05
C PHE A 111 1.16 -4.44 18.50
N ALA A 112 0.95 -5.52 17.76
CA ALA A 112 2.05 -6.31 17.19
C ALA A 112 2.91 -5.48 16.23
N ASN A 113 2.29 -4.62 15.42
CA ASN A 113 2.98 -3.80 14.44
C ASN A 113 3.82 -2.67 15.06
N LEU A 114 3.35 -2.04 16.15
CA LEU A 114 3.91 -0.79 16.65
C LEU A 114 4.65 -0.88 17.98
N LYS A 115 4.51 -1.98 18.73
CA LYS A 115 5.28 -2.14 19.97
C LYS A 115 6.79 -2.06 19.68
N PRO A 116 7.59 -1.50 20.61
CA PRO A 116 9.05 -1.58 20.51
C PRO A 116 9.51 -3.04 20.45
N LEU A 117 10.47 -3.34 19.58
CA LEU A 117 11.04 -4.69 19.47
C LEU A 117 11.98 -4.97 20.65
N ASN A 118 11.74 -6.07 21.34
CA ASN A 118 12.63 -6.61 22.38
C ASN A 118 13.63 -7.60 21.77
N GLN A 119 14.49 -8.21 22.59
CA GLN A 119 15.49 -9.18 22.09
C GLN A 119 14.86 -10.40 21.41
N GLN A 120 13.79 -10.96 21.99
CA GLN A 120 13.09 -12.13 21.44
C GLN A 120 12.43 -11.81 20.09
N ASP A 121 11.83 -10.63 19.96
CA ASP A 121 11.24 -10.16 18.70
C ASP A 121 12.31 -10.06 17.59
N ASN A 122 13.48 -9.52 17.93
CA ASN A 122 14.61 -9.44 17.00
C ASN A 122 15.11 -10.84 16.59
N ASP A 123 15.15 -11.79 17.52
CA ASP A 123 15.54 -13.18 17.22
C ASP A 123 14.51 -13.86 16.30
N ASP A 124 13.23 -13.56 16.47
CA ASP A 124 12.16 -14.08 15.61
C ASP A 124 12.14 -13.42 14.22
N LEU A 125 12.45 -12.12 14.11
CA LEU A 125 12.73 -11.46 12.83
C LEU A 125 13.92 -12.09 12.11
N LEU A 126 15.00 -12.39 12.83
CA LEU A 126 16.17 -13.06 12.25
C LEU A 126 15.83 -14.44 11.70
N LYS A 127 14.96 -15.20 12.37
CA LYS A 127 14.46 -16.48 11.85
C LYS A 127 13.59 -16.27 10.61
N LEU A 128 12.73 -15.27 10.62
CA LEU A 128 11.85 -14.96 9.49
C LEU A 128 12.66 -14.59 8.24
N ILE A 129 13.61 -13.66 8.34
CA ILE A 129 14.40 -13.23 7.18
C ILE A 129 15.23 -14.38 6.60
N LYS A 130 15.77 -15.28 7.44
CA LYS A 130 16.44 -16.51 6.98
C LYS A 130 15.51 -17.44 6.19
N GLN A 131 14.25 -17.58 6.62
CA GLN A 131 13.25 -18.36 5.88
C GLN A 131 12.92 -17.72 4.53
N ILE A 132 12.83 -16.39 4.48
CA ILE A 132 12.59 -15.63 3.25
C ILE A 132 13.77 -15.79 2.29
N HIS A 133 15.01 -15.58 2.75
CA HIS A 133 16.24 -15.79 1.96
C HIS A 133 16.33 -17.18 1.35
N SER A 134 15.92 -18.21 2.11
CA SER A 134 15.97 -19.61 1.66
C SER A 134 14.83 -19.99 0.70
N HIS A 135 13.88 -19.11 0.46
CA HIS A 135 12.73 -19.41 -0.39
C HIS A 135 13.14 -19.44 -1.87
N LYS A 136 12.69 -20.45 -2.63
CA LYS A 136 13.08 -20.66 -4.03
C LYS A 136 12.80 -19.50 -5.00
N ASN A 137 11.91 -18.58 -4.62
CA ASN A 137 11.56 -17.37 -5.40
C ASN A 137 12.21 -16.09 -4.86
N ALA A 138 13.15 -16.18 -3.90
CA ALA A 138 13.85 -15.02 -3.34
C ALA A 138 15.01 -14.50 -4.20
N TRP A 139 15.51 -15.33 -5.12
CA TRP A 139 16.70 -15.02 -5.93
C TRP A 139 16.70 -13.65 -6.64
N PRO A 140 15.59 -13.08 -7.15
CA PRO A 140 15.65 -11.78 -7.82
C PRO A 140 15.75 -10.59 -6.86
N PHE A 141 15.56 -10.84 -5.56
CA PHE A 141 15.45 -9.81 -4.53
C PHE A 141 16.62 -9.86 -3.55
N MET A 142 17.61 -10.71 -3.78
CA MET A 142 18.70 -10.93 -2.83
C MET A 142 19.59 -9.69 -2.69
N ASP A 143 19.98 -9.10 -3.81
CA ASP A 143 20.92 -8.00 -3.90
C ASP A 143 20.29 -6.79 -4.60
N PRO A 144 20.85 -5.57 -4.43
CA PRO A 144 20.45 -4.40 -5.22
C PRO A 144 20.51 -4.69 -6.72
N VAL A 145 19.54 -4.15 -7.47
CA VAL A 145 19.47 -4.33 -8.93
C VAL A 145 20.71 -3.74 -9.60
N ASP A 146 21.38 -4.51 -10.46
CA ASP A 146 22.55 -4.03 -11.20
C ASP A 146 22.14 -3.04 -12.30
N PRO A 147 22.64 -1.78 -12.29
CA PRO A 147 22.40 -0.82 -13.37
C PRO A 147 22.86 -1.30 -14.76
N HIS A 148 23.77 -2.26 -14.87
CA HIS A 148 24.18 -2.81 -16.17
C HIS A 148 23.12 -3.76 -16.75
N GLU A 149 22.42 -4.51 -15.89
CA GLU A 149 21.34 -5.42 -16.30
C GLU A 149 20.01 -4.67 -16.51
N ALA A 150 19.79 -3.61 -15.74
CA ALA A 150 18.59 -2.77 -15.81
C ALA A 150 18.95 -1.26 -15.78
N PRO A 151 19.37 -0.67 -16.93
CA PRO A 151 19.90 0.69 -16.99
C PRO A 151 18.95 1.81 -16.56
N ASP A 152 17.65 1.62 -16.72
CA ASP A 152 16.62 2.59 -16.36
C ASP A 152 15.99 2.36 -14.99
N TYR A 153 16.36 1.29 -14.28
CA TYR A 153 15.73 0.90 -13.00
C TYR A 153 15.69 2.05 -11.99
N TYR A 154 16.83 2.69 -11.71
CA TYR A 154 16.90 3.78 -10.72
C TYR A 154 16.30 5.11 -11.20
N ASN A 155 15.98 5.22 -12.49
CA ASN A 155 15.18 6.33 -13.02
C ASN A 155 13.69 6.12 -12.77
N VAL A 156 13.25 4.88 -12.66
CA VAL A 156 11.86 4.48 -12.44
C VAL A 156 11.59 4.27 -10.95
N VAL A 157 12.38 3.44 -10.28
CA VAL A 157 12.27 3.09 -8.85
C VAL A 157 13.05 4.08 -7.99
N LYS A 158 12.34 4.81 -7.11
CA LYS A 158 12.92 5.88 -6.28
C LYS A 158 13.40 5.44 -4.91
N GLU A 159 12.81 4.39 -4.37
CA GLU A 159 13.17 3.83 -3.06
C GLU A 159 13.53 2.34 -3.21
N PRO A 160 14.68 2.00 -3.83
CA PRO A 160 15.08 0.61 -4.03
C PRO A 160 15.28 -0.11 -2.69
N MET A 161 14.99 -1.41 -2.66
CA MET A 161 15.17 -2.26 -1.48
C MET A 161 15.42 -3.70 -1.91
N ASP A 162 16.21 -4.43 -1.12
CA ASP A 162 16.62 -5.82 -1.34
C ASP A 162 16.71 -6.60 -0.01
N LEU A 163 16.71 -7.92 -0.09
CA LEU A 163 16.66 -8.82 1.05
C LEU A 163 17.98 -8.86 1.84
N ASN A 164 19.13 -8.61 1.24
CA ASN A 164 20.40 -8.53 1.96
C ASN A 164 20.49 -7.25 2.80
N SER A 165 20.03 -6.11 2.26
CA SER A 165 19.86 -4.86 3.00
C SER A 165 18.89 -5.02 4.17
N ILE A 166 17.73 -5.66 3.95
CA ILE A 166 16.78 -5.97 5.04
C ILE A 166 17.42 -6.92 6.06
N GLY A 167 18.11 -7.96 5.63
CA GLY A 167 18.80 -8.91 6.51
C GLY A 167 19.87 -8.26 7.39
N LYS A 168 20.60 -7.29 6.83
CA LYS A 168 21.54 -6.46 7.58
C LYS A 168 20.81 -5.59 8.61
N ASN A 169 19.73 -4.90 8.22
CA ASN A 169 18.92 -4.10 9.14
C ASN A 169 18.35 -4.92 10.31
N VAL A 170 17.91 -6.16 10.06
CA VAL A 170 17.48 -7.09 11.12
C VAL A 170 18.65 -7.45 12.04
N THR A 171 19.82 -7.78 11.48
CA THR A 171 21.02 -8.16 12.26
C THR A 171 21.53 -7.01 13.12
N ASP A 172 21.55 -5.81 12.55
CA ASP A 172 22.00 -4.57 13.20
C ASP A 172 20.91 -3.98 14.12
N LYS A 173 19.73 -4.61 14.20
CA LYS A 173 18.56 -4.20 14.99
C LYS A 173 18.14 -2.75 14.73
N THR A 174 18.16 -2.34 13.46
CA THR A 174 17.84 -0.96 13.07
C THR A 174 16.34 -0.67 13.11
N TYR A 175 15.50 -1.69 12.95
CA TYR A 175 14.05 -1.56 13.05
C TYR A 175 13.61 -1.36 14.50
N LYS A 176 12.76 -0.36 14.75
CA LYS A 176 12.23 -0.05 16.08
C LYS A 176 10.97 -0.85 16.40
N ASN A 177 10.19 -1.15 15.37
CA ASN A 177 8.91 -1.86 15.43
C ASN A 177 8.72 -2.69 14.16
N LEU A 178 7.73 -3.57 14.17
CA LEU A 178 7.47 -4.48 13.06
C LEU A 178 6.98 -3.75 11.80
N THR A 179 6.28 -2.60 11.92
CA THR A 179 5.86 -1.78 10.78
C THR A 179 7.05 -1.33 9.92
N GLU A 180 8.18 -0.96 10.52
CA GLU A 180 9.37 -0.54 9.76
C GLU A 180 9.94 -1.70 8.92
N PHE A 181 10.01 -2.91 9.48
CA PHE A 181 10.40 -4.10 8.74
C PHE A 181 9.41 -4.45 7.61
N ILE A 182 8.10 -4.42 7.91
CA ILE A 182 7.05 -4.67 6.92
C ILE A 182 7.14 -3.66 5.75
N ARG A 183 7.42 -2.39 6.05
CA ARG A 183 7.56 -1.34 5.03
C ARG A 183 8.65 -1.66 4.03
N ASP A 184 9.82 -2.10 4.48
CA ASP A 184 10.91 -2.46 3.57
C ASP A 184 10.60 -3.74 2.78
N MET A 185 9.92 -4.72 3.39
CA MET A 185 9.43 -5.89 2.67
C MET A 185 8.41 -5.52 1.58
N ILE A 186 7.47 -4.60 1.85
CA ILE A 186 6.52 -4.08 0.85
C ILE A 186 7.26 -3.46 -0.33
N LYS A 187 8.30 -2.65 -0.08
CA LYS A 187 9.10 -2.04 -1.15
C LYS A 187 9.72 -3.06 -2.09
N VAL A 188 10.23 -4.19 -1.56
CA VAL A 188 10.80 -5.26 -2.40
C VAL A 188 9.77 -5.75 -3.42
N PHE A 189 8.53 -5.99 -2.99
CA PHE A 189 7.48 -6.52 -3.85
C PHE A 189 6.90 -5.45 -4.78
N ASP A 190 6.59 -4.27 -4.25
CA ASP A 190 5.97 -3.18 -5.01
C ASP A 190 6.90 -2.61 -6.08
N ASN A 191 8.18 -2.41 -5.77
CA ASN A 191 9.17 -1.97 -6.75
C ASN A 191 9.29 -2.99 -7.89
N CYS A 192 9.27 -4.29 -7.56
CA CYS A 192 9.30 -5.34 -8.57
C CYS A 192 8.07 -5.28 -9.48
N ARG A 193 6.87 -5.18 -8.90
CA ARG A 193 5.62 -5.11 -9.66
C ARG A 193 5.48 -3.84 -10.49
N TYR A 194 6.02 -2.73 -10.00
CA TYR A 194 5.99 -1.44 -10.67
C TYR A 194 6.92 -1.42 -11.89
N TYR A 195 8.13 -1.97 -11.75
CA TYR A 195 9.12 -1.98 -12.82
C TYR A 195 8.86 -3.08 -13.87
N ASN A 196 8.39 -4.25 -13.45
CA ASN A 196 8.30 -5.42 -14.31
C ASN A 196 6.87 -5.66 -14.83
N PRO A 197 6.69 -6.16 -16.06
CA PRO A 197 5.38 -6.56 -16.56
C PRO A 197 4.85 -7.78 -15.81
N ARG A 198 3.53 -7.90 -15.70
CA ARG A 198 2.83 -8.96 -14.94
C ARG A 198 3.19 -10.37 -15.38
N GLU A 199 3.53 -10.54 -16.65
CA GLU A 199 3.85 -11.83 -17.27
C GLU A 199 5.28 -12.30 -16.94
N SER A 200 6.14 -11.39 -16.50
CA SER A 200 7.55 -11.66 -16.21
C SER A 200 7.75 -12.65 -15.05
N GLN A 201 8.90 -13.33 -15.06
CA GLN A 201 9.29 -14.20 -13.96
C GLN A 201 9.51 -13.42 -12.66
N PHE A 202 10.07 -12.21 -12.73
CA PHE A 202 10.28 -11.32 -11.59
C PHE A 202 8.98 -10.98 -10.87
N TYR A 203 7.96 -10.56 -11.63
CA TYR A 203 6.64 -10.25 -11.08
C TYR A 203 6.02 -11.48 -10.41
N LYS A 204 6.06 -12.65 -11.06
CA LYS A 204 5.56 -13.91 -10.49
C LYS A 204 6.32 -14.32 -9.22
N CYS A 205 7.64 -14.10 -9.17
CA CYS A 205 8.43 -14.35 -7.97
C CYS A 205 7.99 -13.44 -6.81
N ALA A 206 7.70 -12.16 -7.07
CA ALA A 206 7.21 -11.22 -6.06
C ALA A 206 5.86 -11.69 -5.47
N GLU A 207 4.91 -12.06 -6.31
CA GLU A 207 3.59 -12.57 -5.87
C GLU A 207 3.71 -13.80 -4.97
N ILE A 208 4.53 -14.78 -5.37
CA ILE A 208 4.69 -16.02 -4.58
C ILE A 208 5.41 -15.74 -3.26
N LEU A 209 6.48 -14.93 -3.29
CA LEU A 209 7.26 -14.64 -2.10
C LEU A 209 6.47 -13.76 -1.10
N GLU A 210 5.67 -12.81 -1.59
CA GLU A 210 4.78 -11.99 -0.75
C GLU A 210 3.72 -12.85 -0.06
N GLN A 211 3.09 -13.79 -0.76
CA GLN A 211 2.13 -14.73 -0.14
C GLN A 211 2.77 -15.57 0.96
N PHE A 212 4.00 -16.05 0.72
CA PHE A 212 4.78 -16.74 1.74
C PHE A 212 5.07 -15.82 2.93
N PHE A 213 5.50 -14.58 2.67
CA PHE A 213 5.77 -13.58 3.68
C PHE A 213 4.55 -13.28 4.55
N VAL A 214 3.39 -13.02 3.95
CA VAL A 214 2.13 -12.72 4.66
C VAL A 214 1.73 -13.87 5.58
N SER A 215 1.84 -15.11 5.11
CA SER A 215 1.58 -16.30 5.94
C SER A 215 2.51 -16.35 7.16
N LYS A 216 3.80 -16.07 6.98
CA LYS A 216 4.76 -16.03 8.09
C LYS A 216 4.58 -14.83 9.01
N LEU A 217 4.20 -13.68 8.46
CA LEU A 217 3.95 -12.45 9.19
C LEU A 217 2.76 -12.59 10.14
N LYS A 218 1.69 -13.25 9.70
CA LYS A 218 0.56 -13.59 10.59
C LYS A 218 1.02 -14.36 11.83
N ASN A 219 1.77 -15.45 11.62
CA ASN A 219 2.31 -16.26 12.72
C ASN A 219 3.25 -15.45 13.64
N LEU A 220 3.98 -14.47 13.09
CA LEU A 220 4.85 -13.60 13.88
C LEU A 220 4.03 -12.62 14.73
N ARG A 221 3.00 -12.00 14.16
CA ARG A 221 2.09 -11.10 14.89
C ARG A 221 1.39 -11.83 16.04
N ASP A 222 0.90 -13.05 15.79
CA ASP A 222 0.26 -13.89 16.82
C ASP A 222 1.22 -14.11 18.00
N LYS A 223 2.50 -14.44 17.73
CA LYS A 223 3.53 -14.59 18.78
C LYS A 223 3.78 -13.30 19.56
N PHE A 224 3.82 -12.15 18.87
CA PHE A 224 4.06 -10.85 19.52
C PHE A 224 2.91 -10.51 20.48
N CYS A 225 1.67 -10.86 20.12
CA CYS A 225 0.49 -10.70 20.97
C CYS A 225 0.48 -11.67 22.15
N GLU A 226 0.72 -12.98 21.92
CA GLU A 226 0.72 -14.00 22.98
C GLU A 226 1.73 -13.71 24.09
N GLN A 227 2.90 -13.16 23.75
CA GLN A 227 3.92 -12.78 24.73
C GLN A 227 3.48 -11.63 25.63
N TYR A 228 2.54 -10.80 25.17
CA TYR A 228 2.04 -9.65 25.90
C TYR A 228 0.82 -9.98 26.78
N MET A 229 -0.07 -10.85 26.30
CA MET A 229 -1.26 -11.26 27.07
C MET A 229 -0.97 -12.25 28.22
N LYS A 230 0.28 -12.68 28.40
CA LYS A 230 0.74 -13.56 29.49
C LYS A 230 1.26 -12.79 30.72
N VAL A 231 1.09 -11.47 30.76
CA VAL A 231 1.45 -10.61 31.91
C VAL A 231 0.19 -10.11 32.61
#